data_AF-A0A7C2Y0P9-F1
#
_entry.id   AF-A0A7C2Y0P9-F1
#
_cell.length_a   1.000
_cell.length_b   1.000
_cell.length_c   1.000
_cell.angle_alpha   90.00
_cell.angle_beta   90.00
_cell.angle_gamma   90.00
#
_symmetry.space_group_name_H-M   'P 1'
#
loop_
_entity.id
_entity.type
_entity.pdbx_description
1 polymer ?
#
loop_
_entity_poly.entity_id
_entity_poly.type
_entity_poly.pdbx_seq_one_letter_code
_entity_poly.pdbx_strand_id
1 'polypeptide(L)'
;ILSNGYYIDLMQPADFHYLNDPIPENSPLSDEQKKKILGGEATMWSELVTPENVDSRIWPRTAAIAERFWSPQRVKEVNDMYRRLDAISLQLEELGLTHEKNYAMMLRRLANQEEIAPLKTLVDVIEPIKIYTRHQYRAYNSYAPFTRVVDAARPDSKVARGFRQLVDKFLSDKSNVELKNEIAAGLKKWESNHDQLSAMMQKSPVLREIAAQSENLSKTSALGLQALEAVASGKPLGASWLATNLPNLEKAKGAYAETELMIVAGVEKLVKAAQ
;
A
#
# COMPACT_ATOMS: atom_id res chain seq x y z
N ILE A 1 -29.35 0.64 -5.24
CA ILE A 1 -28.09 0.12 -4.65
C ILE A 1 -26.94 0.79 -5.40
N LEU A 2 -25.91 1.25 -4.70
CA LEU A 2 -24.69 1.83 -5.29
C LEU A 2 -23.50 0.86 -5.16
N SER A 3 -22.88 0.50 -6.27
CA SER A 3 -21.60 -0.24 -6.28
C SER A 3 -20.44 0.59 -6.83
N ASN A 4 -20.73 1.67 -7.57
CA ASN A 4 -19.68 2.59 -8.06
C ASN A 4 -18.88 3.14 -6.87
N GLY A 5 -17.55 3.08 -6.99
CA GLY A 5 -16.60 3.40 -5.92
C GLY A 5 -16.38 2.31 -4.86
N TYR A 6 -17.05 1.15 -4.97
CA TYR A 6 -16.86 -0.03 -4.09
C TYR A 6 -16.38 -1.28 -4.84
N TYR A 7 -15.67 -1.08 -5.96
CA TYR A 7 -15.01 -2.14 -6.73
C TYR A 7 -13.69 -2.52 -6.06
N ILE A 8 -13.77 -3.40 -5.06
CA ILE A 8 -12.62 -3.74 -4.23
C ILE A 8 -11.60 -4.59 -5.00
N ASP A 9 -12.01 -5.28 -6.07
CA ASP A 9 -11.14 -5.97 -7.02
C ASP A 9 -10.08 -5.06 -7.67
N LEU A 10 -10.35 -3.76 -7.76
CA LEU A 10 -9.47 -2.77 -8.38
C LEU A 10 -8.34 -2.25 -7.47
N MET A 11 -8.14 -2.88 -6.30
CA MET A 11 -7.01 -2.66 -5.38
C MET A 11 -6.86 -1.23 -4.86
N GLN A 12 -7.92 -0.41 -4.94
CA GLN A 12 -7.93 0.95 -4.39
C GLN A 12 -7.84 0.91 -2.85
N PRO A 13 -7.28 1.97 -2.23
CA PRO A 13 -7.09 2.01 -0.78
C PRO A 13 -8.42 2.07 -0.01
N ALA A 14 -8.40 1.70 1.27
CA ALA A 14 -9.60 1.67 2.11
C ALA A 14 -10.25 3.05 2.24
N ASP A 15 -9.45 4.12 2.33
CA ASP A 15 -9.93 5.50 2.44
C ASP A 15 -10.75 5.96 1.22
N PHE A 16 -10.34 5.56 0.01
CA PHE A 16 -11.09 5.80 -1.23
C PHE A 16 -12.51 5.24 -1.13
N HIS A 17 -12.64 3.98 -0.68
CA HIS A 17 -13.94 3.35 -0.52
C HIS A 17 -14.72 3.91 0.67
N TYR A 18 -14.04 4.21 1.78
CA TYR A 18 -14.63 4.72 3.02
C TYR A 18 -15.26 6.11 2.86
N LEU A 19 -14.67 6.97 2.03
CA LEU A 19 -15.14 8.32 1.75
C LEU A 19 -16.16 8.39 0.60
N ASN A 20 -16.33 7.30 -0.15
CA ASN A 20 -17.38 7.21 -1.16
C ASN A 20 -18.73 7.07 -0.43
N ASP A 21 -19.59 8.08 -0.51
CA ASP A 21 -20.89 8.10 0.17
C ASP A 21 -22.03 7.87 -0.83
N PRO A 22 -23.00 6.96 -0.57
CA PRO A 22 -24.15 6.77 -1.46
C PRO A 22 -25.02 8.02 -1.63
N ILE A 23 -24.99 8.94 -0.66
CA ILE A 23 -25.74 10.20 -0.66
C ILE A 23 -24.81 11.33 -0.18
N PRO A 24 -23.85 11.79 -0.99
CA PRO A 24 -22.89 12.80 -0.54
C PRO A 24 -23.59 14.10 -0.08
N GLU A 25 -22.95 14.86 0.81
CA GLU A 25 -23.55 16.07 1.43
C GLU A 25 -24.08 17.09 0.40
N ASN A 26 -23.44 17.17 -0.77
CA ASN A 26 -23.82 18.03 -1.90
C ASN A 26 -24.75 17.36 -2.93
N SER A 27 -25.39 16.24 -2.57
CA SER A 27 -26.27 15.51 -3.47
C SER A 27 -27.44 16.38 -3.96
N PRO A 28 -27.72 16.45 -5.27
CA PRO A 28 -28.82 17.24 -5.83
C PRO A 28 -30.20 16.59 -5.61
N LEU A 29 -30.26 15.45 -4.91
CA LEU A 29 -31.48 14.68 -4.73
C LEU A 29 -32.43 15.33 -3.70
N SER A 30 -33.72 15.33 -4.01
CA SER A 30 -34.76 15.65 -3.03
C SER A 30 -34.82 14.61 -1.91
N ASP A 31 -35.45 14.92 -0.79
CA ASP A 31 -35.57 13.99 0.33
C ASP A 31 -36.40 12.74 -0.03
N GLU A 32 -37.39 12.87 -0.93
CA GLU A 32 -38.13 11.73 -1.50
C GLU A 32 -37.24 10.86 -2.39
N GLN A 33 -36.31 11.46 -3.14
CA GLN A 33 -35.38 10.72 -3.98
C GLN A 33 -34.32 10.00 -3.13
N LYS A 34 -33.82 10.63 -2.05
CA LYS A 34 -32.88 10.01 -1.11
C LYS A 34 -33.45 8.74 -0.48
N LYS A 35 -34.75 8.71 -0.16
CA LYS A 35 -35.45 7.51 0.36
C LYS A 35 -35.44 6.31 -0.60
N LYS A 36 -35.16 6.52 -1.90
CA LYS A 36 -35.04 5.44 -2.89
C LYS A 36 -33.66 4.79 -2.89
N ILE A 37 -32.69 5.36 -2.17
CA ILE A 37 -31.34 4.81 -2.04
C ILE A 37 -31.36 3.75 -0.95
N LEU A 38 -31.35 2.49 -1.37
CA LEU A 38 -31.39 1.33 -0.48
C LEU A 38 -30.09 1.09 0.29
N GLY A 39 -28.98 1.69 -0.14
CA GLY A 39 -27.63 1.43 0.35
C GLY A 39 -26.66 1.15 -0.79
N GLY A 40 -25.56 0.45 -0.49
CA GLY A 40 -24.55 0.06 -1.46
C GLY A 40 -24.06 -1.38 -1.27
N GLU A 41 -23.22 -1.81 -2.20
CA GLU A 41 -22.64 -3.16 -2.21
C GLU A 41 -21.18 -3.09 -2.67
N ALA A 42 -20.28 -3.73 -1.91
CA ALA A 42 -18.91 -3.94 -2.34
C ALA A 42 -18.85 -5.11 -3.32
N THR A 43 -18.24 -4.89 -4.50
CA THR A 43 -18.16 -5.91 -5.55
C THR A 43 -16.74 -6.47 -5.62
N MET A 44 -16.60 -7.78 -5.43
CA MET A 44 -15.34 -8.52 -5.58
C MET A 44 -15.40 -9.35 -6.86
N TRP A 45 -15.03 -8.75 -7.98
CA TRP A 45 -14.89 -9.46 -9.26
C TRP A 45 -13.69 -10.41 -9.22
N SER A 46 -13.84 -11.57 -9.86
CA SER A 46 -12.99 -12.74 -9.58
C SER A 46 -11.87 -13.00 -10.59
N GLU A 47 -11.60 -12.09 -11.53
CA GLU A 47 -10.65 -12.31 -12.63
C GLU A 47 -9.21 -12.50 -12.15
N LEU A 48 -8.86 -11.88 -11.02
CA LEU A 48 -7.49 -11.86 -10.47
C LEU A 48 -7.39 -12.42 -9.05
N VAL A 49 -8.34 -13.28 -8.67
CA VAL A 49 -8.37 -13.89 -7.34
C VAL A 49 -8.61 -15.39 -7.38
N THR A 50 -8.10 -16.07 -6.36
CA THR A 50 -8.26 -17.49 -6.11
C THR A 50 -8.74 -17.69 -4.67
N PRO A 51 -9.19 -18.91 -4.30
CA PRO A 51 -9.54 -19.20 -2.91
C PRO A 51 -8.41 -18.91 -1.92
N GLU A 52 -7.14 -18.97 -2.34
CA GLU A 52 -5.99 -18.67 -1.48
C GLU A 52 -5.87 -17.19 -1.13
N ASN A 53 -6.26 -16.31 -2.07
CA ASN A 53 -5.90 -14.90 -2.03
C ASN A 53 -7.13 -13.96 -1.95
N VAL A 54 -8.35 -14.51 -2.04
CA VAL A 54 -9.60 -13.76 -2.09
C VAL A 54 -9.81 -12.93 -0.83
N ASP A 55 -9.55 -13.48 0.36
CA ASP A 55 -9.76 -12.75 1.60
C ASP A 55 -8.84 -11.54 1.72
N SER A 56 -7.60 -11.61 1.22
CA SER A 56 -6.70 -10.44 1.26
C SER A 56 -7.09 -9.34 0.28
N ARG A 57 -8.03 -9.62 -0.63
CA ARG A 57 -8.66 -8.60 -1.48
C ARG A 57 -9.92 -8.07 -0.82
N ILE A 58 -10.74 -8.93 -0.21
CA ILE A 58 -11.97 -8.50 0.45
C ILE A 58 -11.67 -7.70 1.73
N TRP A 59 -10.79 -8.22 2.57
CA TRP A 59 -10.53 -7.72 3.92
C TRP A 59 -9.14 -7.09 4.05
N PRO A 60 -8.99 -6.06 4.90
CA PRO A 60 -10.02 -5.46 5.74
C PRO A 60 -10.81 -4.33 5.07
N ARG A 61 -10.52 -3.95 3.81
CA ARG A 61 -11.15 -2.78 3.14
C ARG A 61 -12.68 -2.82 3.15
N THR A 62 -13.29 -4.00 3.03
CA THR A 62 -14.75 -4.15 3.10
C THR A 62 -15.33 -3.82 4.48
N ALA A 63 -14.56 -3.94 5.57
CA ALA A 63 -15.01 -3.49 6.89
C ALA A 63 -15.11 -1.95 6.97
N ALA A 64 -14.21 -1.22 6.27
CA ALA A 64 -14.35 0.23 6.14
C ALA A 64 -15.60 0.61 5.32
N ILE A 65 -15.91 -0.14 4.26
CA ILE A 65 -17.15 0.04 3.48
C ILE A 65 -18.37 -0.25 4.35
N ALA A 66 -18.34 -1.31 5.17
CA ALA A 66 -19.41 -1.63 6.10
C ALA A 66 -19.70 -0.47 7.08
N GLU A 67 -18.65 0.20 7.57
CA GLU A 67 -18.83 1.39 8.39
C GLU A 67 -19.52 2.53 7.64
N ARG A 68 -19.16 2.78 6.37
CA ARG A 68 -19.84 3.80 5.55
C ARG A 68 -21.31 3.47 5.33
N PHE A 69 -21.66 2.20 5.14
CA PHE A 69 -23.05 1.79 4.94
C PHE A 69 -23.89 1.78 6.22
N TRP A 70 -23.27 1.63 7.38
CA TRP A 70 -23.97 1.47 8.65
C TRP A 70 -23.98 2.74 9.51
N SER A 71 -22.84 3.43 9.58
CA SER A 71 -22.65 4.54 10.52
C SER A 71 -23.25 5.84 10.02
N PRO A 72 -23.49 6.82 10.91
CA PRO A 72 -23.95 8.13 10.49
C PRO A 72 -22.97 8.78 9.50
N GLN A 73 -23.51 9.46 8.48
CA GLN A 73 -22.76 10.09 7.39
C GLN A 73 -21.53 10.91 7.85
N ARG A 74 -21.67 11.63 8.98
CA ARG A 74 -20.60 12.47 9.55
C ARG A 74 -19.35 11.70 9.98
N VAL A 75 -19.41 10.38 10.13
CA VAL A 75 -18.28 9.54 10.48
C VAL A 75 -17.41 9.37 9.23
N LYS A 76 -16.37 10.20 9.12
CA LYS A 76 -15.50 10.28 7.93
C LYS A 76 -14.02 10.52 8.25
N GLU A 77 -13.63 10.38 9.51
CA GLU A 77 -12.24 10.59 9.96
C GLU A 77 -11.35 9.39 9.59
N VAL A 78 -10.59 9.53 8.51
CA VAL A 78 -9.79 8.44 7.89
C VAL A 78 -8.74 7.86 8.85
N ASN A 79 -8.04 8.70 9.61
CA ASN A 79 -7.01 8.21 10.53
C ASN A 79 -7.60 7.38 11.68
N ASP A 80 -8.76 7.78 12.20
CA ASP A 80 -9.45 7.00 13.23
C ASP A 80 -10.05 5.71 12.65
N MET A 81 -10.57 5.76 11.42
CA MET A 81 -10.99 4.56 10.68
C MET A 81 -9.85 3.56 10.59
N TYR A 82 -8.65 3.94 10.12
CA TYR A 82 -7.52 3.01 10.03
C TYR A 82 -7.10 2.44 11.39
N ARG A 83 -7.10 3.26 12.45
CA ARG A 83 -6.79 2.81 13.82
C ARG A 83 -7.74 1.70 14.27
N ARG A 84 -9.04 1.84 14.00
CA ARG A 84 -10.04 0.82 14.34
C ARG A 84 -9.99 -0.37 13.38
N LEU A 85 -9.76 -0.12 12.10
CA LEU A 85 -9.66 -1.13 11.06
C LEU A 85 -8.53 -2.13 11.35
N ASP A 86 -7.41 -1.67 11.91
CA ASP A 86 -6.31 -2.53 12.33
C ASP A 86 -6.74 -3.58 13.38
N ALA A 87 -7.56 -3.18 14.37
CA ALA A 87 -8.08 -4.09 15.38
C ALA A 87 -9.10 -5.06 14.78
N ILE A 88 -10.02 -4.55 13.95
CA ILE A 88 -11.02 -5.36 13.26
C ILE A 88 -10.36 -6.38 12.33
N SER A 89 -9.33 -5.99 11.57
CA SER A 89 -8.61 -6.89 10.66
C SER A 89 -8.07 -8.12 11.38
N LEU A 90 -7.50 -7.94 12.57
CA LEU A 90 -6.96 -9.05 13.35
C LEU A 90 -8.08 -9.93 13.92
N GLN A 91 -9.14 -9.33 14.46
CA GLN A 91 -10.28 -10.07 15.01
C GLN A 91 -10.99 -10.93 13.97
N LEU A 92 -11.00 -10.48 12.71
CA LEU A 92 -11.58 -11.23 11.59
C LEU A 92 -10.91 -12.61 11.37
N GLU A 93 -9.68 -12.83 11.82
CA GLU A 93 -9.05 -14.16 11.76
C GLU A 93 -9.77 -15.20 12.63
N GLU A 94 -10.44 -14.79 13.71
CA GLU A 94 -11.23 -15.68 14.58
C GLU A 94 -12.41 -16.31 13.82
N LEU A 95 -12.84 -15.68 12.73
CA LEU A 95 -13.91 -16.17 11.84
C LEU A 95 -13.40 -17.06 10.71
N GLY A 96 -12.10 -17.39 10.73
CA GLY A 96 -11.48 -18.27 9.74
C GLY A 96 -10.94 -17.56 8.49
N LEU A 97 -11.12 -16.24 8.38
CA LEU A 97 -10.59 -15.44 7.28
C LEU A 97 -9.07 -15.53 7.18
N THR A 98 -8.57 -15.41 5.96
CA THR A 98 -7.20 -15.78 5.60
C THR A 98 -6.29 -14.61 5.23
N HIS A 99 -6.79 -13.38 5.24
CA HIS A 99 -6.09 -12.17 4.77
C HIS A 99 -4.79 -11.86 5.52
N GLU A 100 -4.68 -12.24 6.81
CA GLU A 100 -3.44 -12.12 7.59
C GLU A 100 -2.64 -13.44 7.56
N LYS A 101 -3.19 -14.58 8.03
CA LYS A 101 -2.43 -15.86 8.09
C LYS A 101 -1.88 -16.37 6.76
N ASN A 102 -2.60 -16.23 5.63
CA ASN A 102 -2.10 -16.74 4.34
C ASN A 102 -0.93 -15.90 3.83
N TYR A 103 -0.80 -14.64 4.24
CA TYR A 103 0.26 -13.75 3.76
C TYR A 103 1.65 -14.36 4.00
N ALA A 104 1.97 -14.75 5.23
CA ALA A 104 3.26 -15.34 5.56
C ALA A 104 3.48 -16.70 4.87
N MET A 105 2.42 -17.49 4.69
CA MET A 105 2.47 -18.77 3.96
C MET A 105 2.83 -18.55 2.49
N MET A 106 2.16 -17.61 1.81
CA MET A 106 2.44 -17.27 0.41
C MET A 106 3.87 -16.78 0.23
N LEU A 107 4.39 -15.98 1.18
CA LEU A 107 5.78 -15.53 1.17
C LEU A 107 6.78 -16.69 1.35
N ARG A 108 6.50 -17.66 2.23
CA ARG A 108 7.36 -18.85 2.40
C ARG A 108 7.42 -19.69 1.13
N ARG A 109 6.28 -19.87 0.45
CA ARG A 109 6.22 -20.56 -0.86
C ARG A 109 7.09 -19.84 -1.89
N LEU A 110 6.98 -18.52 -1.97
CA LEU A 110 7.77 -17.68 -2.88
C LEU A 110 9.27 -17.69 -2.54
N ALA A 111 9.63 -17.66 -1.25
CA ALA A 111 11.02 -17.69 -0.79
C ALA A 111 11.65 -19.09 -0.90
N ASN A 112 10.83 -20.14 -0.94
CA ASN A 112 11.24 -21.55 -0.87
C ASN A 112 12.06 -21.86 0.40
N GLN A 113 11.70 -21.23 1.52
CA GLN A 113 12.33 -21.41 2.84
C GLN A 113 11.45 -20.81 3.95
N GLU A 114 11.78 -21.07 5.21
CA GLU A 114 11.07 -20.51 6.36
C GLU A 114 11.36 -19.01 6.57
N GLU A 115 12.62 -18.61 6.34
CA GLU A 115 13.09 -17.23 6.49
C GLU A 115 12.54 -16.37 5.33
N ILE A 116 11.70 -15.38 5.65
CA ILE A 116 11.00 -14.54 4.68
C ILE A 116 11.21 -13.04 4.92
N ALA A 117 12.01 -12.62 5.90
CA ALA A 117 12.09 -11.24 6.33
C ALA A 117 12.57 -10.29 5.21
N PRO A 118 13.56 -10.64 4.35
CA PRO A 118 13.95 -9.80 3.23
C PRO A 118 12.82 -9.61 2.20
N LEU A 119 12.10 -10.69 1.89
CA LEU A 119 10.96 -10.64 0.96
C LEU A 119 9.81 -9.83 1.58
N LYS A 120 9.44 -10.13 2.81
CA LYS A 120 8.39 -9.41 3.55
C LYS A 120 8.70 -7.92 3.66
N THR A 121 9.95 -7.55 3.91
CA THR A 121 10.37 -6.14 4.00
C THR A 121 10.09 -5.35 2.73
N LEU A 122 10.24 -5.97 1.54
CA LEU A 122 9.81 -5.36 0.28
C LEU A 122 8.29 -5.43 0.09
N VAL A 123 7.68 -6.62 0.28
CA VAL A 123 6.26 -6.82 -0.03
C VAL A 123 5.34 -6.01 0.87
N ASP A 124 5.79 -5.71 2.10
CA ASP A 124 5.06 -4.83 3.02
C ASP A 124 4.95 -3.39 2.52
N VAL A 125 5.78 -2.92 1.57
CA VAL A 125 5.82 -1.52 1.09
C VAL A 125 5.49 -1.37 -0.39
N ILE A 126 5.07 -2.44 -1.04
CA ILE A 126 4.53 -2.41 -2.41
C ILE A 126 3.05 -2.76 -2.38
N GLU A 127 2.32 -2.29 -3.39
CA GLU A 127 0.92 -2.67 -3.61
C GLU A 127 0.75 -3.21 -5.02
N PRO A 128 -0.24 -4.10 -5.27
CA PRO A 128 -0.65 -4.42 -6.62
C PRO A 128 -1.04 -3.15 -7.39
N ILE A 129 -0.74 -3.13 -8.68
CA ILE A 129 -1.17 -2.03 -9.56
C ILE A 129 -2.69 -1.98 -9.63
N LYS A 130 -3.21 -0.75 -9.64
CA LYS A 130 -4.63 -0.48 -9.37
C LYS A 130 -5.44 -0.48 -10.67
N ILE A 131 -6.77 -0.58 -10.50
CA ILE A 131 -7.74 -0.50 -11.60
C ILE A 131 -7.46 -1.62 -12.63
N TYR A 132 -7.61 -1.35 -13.91
CA TYR A 132 -7.52 -2.35 -14.98
C TYR A 132 -6.09 -2.55 -15.51
N THR A 133 -5.09 -1.93 -14.89
CA THR A 133 -3.72 -1.92 -15.41
C THR A 133 -3.07 -3.29 -15.32
N ARG A 134 -3.40 -4.12 -14.32
CA ARG A 134 -2.77 -5.44 -14.12
C ARG A 134 -2.89 -6.37 -15.33
N HIS A 135 -4.05 -6.38 -15.99
CA HIS A 135 -4.28 -7.17 -17.20
C HIS A 135 -3.50 -6.68 -18.43
N GLN A 136 -2.98 -5.45 -18.40
CA GLN A 136 -2.21 -4.88 -19.51
C GLN A 136 -0.75 -5.35 -19.48
N TYR A 137 -0.23 -5.75 -18.31
CA TYR A 137 1.15 -6.24 -18.16
C TYR A 137 1.29 -7.70 -18.59
N ARG A 138 0.22 -8.48 -18.46
CA ARG A 138 0.23 -9.89 -18.81
C ARG A 138 -1.19 -10.38 -19.11
N ALA A 139 -1.29 -11.29 -20.08
CA ALA A 139 -2.52 -12.03 -20.30
C ALA A 139 -2.78 -12.99 -19.11
N TYR A 140 -3.88 -12.77 -18.41
CA TYR A 140 -4.41 -13.67 -17.39
C TYR A 140 -5.62 -14.42 -17.97
N ASN A 141 -5.76 -15.69 -17.60
CA ASN A 141 -6.98 -16.46 -17.82
C ASN A 141 -7.37 -17.14 -16.50
N SER A 142 -8.56 -17.75 -16.44
CA SER A 142 -9.08 -18.36 -15.21
C SER A 142 -8.27 -19.56 -14.69
N TYR A 143 -7.27 -20.03 -15.45
CA TYR A 143 -6.36 -21.11 -15.06
C TYR A 143 -4.94 -20.59 -14.73
N ALA A 144 -4.71 -19.28 -14.80
CA ALA A 144 -3.40 -18.70 -14.51
C ALA A 144 -3.02 -18.96 -13.04
N PRO A 145 -1.75 -19.29 -12.74
CA PRO A 145 -1.31 -19.48 -11.37
C PRO A 145 -1.13 -18.13 -10.68
N PHE A 146 -2.00 -17.83 -9.70
CA PHE A 146 -1.91 -16.64 -8.84
C PHE A 146 -0.96 -16.86 -7.67
N THR A 147 0.30 -17.16 -7.98
CA THR A 147 1.33 -17.54 -7.00
C THR A 147 2.58 -16.65 -7.06
N ARG A 148 2.45 -15.44 -7.63
CA ARG A 148 3.54 -14.46 -7.80
C ARG A 148 3.58 -13.44 -6.66
N VAL A 149 4.57 -12.55 -6.66
CA VAL A 149 4.70 -11.55 -5.60
C VAL A 149 3.49 -10.60 -5.56
N VAL A 150 2.96 -10.19 -6.73
CA VAL A 150 1.74 -9.37 -6.82
C VAL A 150 0.51 -10.06 -6.22
N ASP A 151 0.48 -11.39 -6.17
CA ASP A 151 -0.61 -12.16 -5.56
C ASP A 151 -0.50 -12.20 -4.03
N ALA A 152 0.71 -12.13 -3.50
CA ALA A 152 0.96 -12.01 -2.07
C ALA A 152 0.89 -10.55 -1.57
N ALA A 153 1.21 -9.58 -2.42
CA ALA A 153 1.12 -8.16 -2.10
C ALA A 153 -0.32 -7.77 -1.78
N ARG A 154 -0.50 -7.06 -0.67
CA ARG A 154 -1.82 -6.61 -0.19
C ARG A 154 -2.10 -5.20 -0.72
N PRO A 155 -3.35 -4.90 -1.11
CA PRO A 155 -3.75 -3.52 -1.37
C PRO A 155 -3.63 -2.70 -0.07
N ASP A 156 -3.44 -1.40 -0.21
CA ASP A 156 -3.39 -0.48 0.91
C ASP A 156 -2.35 -0.92 1.97
N SER A 157 -1.07 -0.74 1.66
CA SER A 157 0.05 -1.15 2.51
C SER A 157 0.03 -0.39 3.84
N LYS A 158 -0.16 -1.12 4.95
CA LYS A 158 -0.09 -0.56 6.31
C LYS A 158 1.27 0.06 6.61
N VAL A 159 2.36 -0.58 6.20
CA VAL A 159 3.73 -0.10 6.47
C VAL A 159 4.01 1.18 5.69
N ALA A 160 3.64 1.24 4.41
CA ALA A 160 3.81 2.45 3.60
C ALA A 160 2.90 3.59 4.06
N ARG A 161 1.64 3.30 4.45
CA ARG A 161 0.77 4.29 5.10
C ARG A 161 1.40 4.84 6.39
N GLY A 162 1.86 3.96 7.28
CA GLY A 162 2.50 4.35 8.53
C GLY A 162 3.73 5.24 8.30
N PHE A 163 4.57 4.89 7.32
CA PHE A 163 5.70 5.72 6.92
C PHE A 163 5.27 7.12 6.46
N ARG A 164 4.26 7.23 5.60
CA ARG A 164 3.74 8.53 5.14
C ARG A 164 3.22 9.37 6.31
N GLN A 165 2.51 8.74 7.26
CA GLN A 165 2.03 9.41 8.47
C GLN A 165 3.17 9.90 9.38
N LEU A 166 4.24 9.10 9.54
CA LEU A 166 5.43 9.52 10.28
C LEU A 166 6.09 10.73 9.62
N VAL A 167 6.25 10.70 8.29
CA VAL A 167 6.78 11.84 7.53
C VAL A 167 5.91 13.08 7.73
N ASP A 168 4.58 12.97 7.63
CA ASP A 168 3.68 14.12 7.83
C ASP A 168 3.80 14.72 9.23
N LYS A 169 3.89 13.88 10.26
CA LYS A 169 4.11 14.31 11.65
C LYS A 169 5.46 15.01 11.81
N PHE A 170 6.53 14.42 11.28
CA PHE A 170 7.87 15.02 11.33
C PHE A 170 7.92 16.36 10.59
N LEU A 171 7.27 16.48 9.43
CA LEU A 171 7.26 17.75 8.69
C LEU A 171 6.45 18.84 9.41
N SER A 172 5.51 18.46 10.28
CA SER A 172 4.75 19.37 11.14
C SER A 172 5.55 19.79 12.38
N ASP A 173 6.45 18.94 12.87
CA ASP A 173 7.40 19.24 13.95
C ASP A 173 8.79 18.70 13.61
N LYS A 174 9.54 19.50 12.84
CA LYS A 174 10.87 19.14 12.31
C LYS A 174 11.94 19.00 13.40
N SER A 175 11.64 19.46 14.62
CA SER A 175 12.54 19.36 15.78
C SER A 175 12.43 18.01 16.49
N ASN A 176 11.41 17.21 16.15
CA ASN A 176 11.15 15.93 16.80
C ASN A 176 12.20 14.87 16.39
N VAL A 177 13.17 14.65 17.27
CA VAL A 177 14.27 13.70 17.07
C VAL A 177 13.80 12.25 17.06
N GLU A 178 12.75 11.91 17.82
CA GLU A 178 12.20 10.55 17.86
C GLU A 178 11.59 10.17 16.51
N LEU A 179 10.74 11.04 15.95
CA LEU A 179 10.17 10.84 14.62
C LEU A 179 11.25 10.77 13.54
N LYS A 180 12.26 11.66 13.60
CA LYS A 180 13.41 11.59 12.68
C LYS A 180 14.08 10.22 12.75
N ASN A 181 14.39 9.74 13.95
CA ASN A 181 15.09 8.47 14.14
C ASN A 181 14.26 7.27 13.69
N GLU A 182 12.94 7.28 13.91
CA GLU A 182 12.04 6.23 13.45
C GLU A 182 11.97 6.16 11.91
N ILE A 183 11.80 7.31 11.25
CA ILE A 183 11.82 7.42 9.78
C ILE A 183 13.18 6.93 9.24
N ALA A 184 14.28 7.38 9.83
CA ALA A 184 15.63 6.98 9.43
C ALA A 184 15.87 5.48 9.60
N ALA A 185 15.37 4.87 10.68
CA ALA A 185 15.49 3.44 10.91
C ALA A 185 14.74 2.63 9.85
N GLY A 186 13.51 3.05 9.50
CA GLY A 186 12.74 2.43 8.41
C GLY A 186 13.46 2.52 7.06
N LEU A 187 13.95 3.71 6.70
CA LEU A 187 14.68 3.93 5.46
C LEU A 187 15.99 3.10 5.41
N LYS A 188 16.78 3.05 6.50
CA LYS A 188 18.00 2.22 6.56
C LYS A 188 17.69 0.74 6.40
N LYS A 189 16.61 0.26 7.03
CA LYS A 189 16.16 -1.13 6.88
C LYS A 189 15.88 -1.43 5.40
N TRP A 190 15.18 -0.55 4.70
CA TRP A 190 14.86 -0.73 3.28
C TRP A 190 16.06 -0.56 2.35
N GLU A 191 16.93 0.39 2.63
CA GLU A 191 18.20 0.62 1.92
C GLU A 191 19.06 -0.66 1.91
N SER A 192 19.24 -1.28 3.08
CA SER A 192 20.06 -2.49 3.26
C SER A 192 19.37 -3.79 2.86
N ASN A 193 18.08 -3.77 2.54
CA ASN A 193 17.31 -4.99 2.26
C ASN A 193 17.68 -5.65 0.92
N HIS A 194 18.17 -4.86 -0.04
CA HIS A 194 18.41 -5.34 -1.40
C HIS A 194 19.37 -6.52 -1.45
N ASP A 195 20.50 -6.46 -0.73
CA ASP A 195 21.51 -7.51 -0.76
C ASP A 195 20.99 -8.84 -0.19
N GLN A 196 20.26 -8.77 0.92
CA GLN A 196 19.65 -9.94 1.57
C GLN A 196 18.60 -10.59 0.66
N LEU A 197 17.76 -9.76 0.02
CA LEU A 197 16.74 -10.25 -0.89
C LEU A 197 17.36 -10.78 -2.20
N SER A 198 18.43 -10.18 -2.69
CA SER A 198 19.19 -10.66 -3.85
C SER A 198 19.80 -12.05 -3.60
N ALA A 199 20.31 -12.32 -2.40
CA ALA A 199 20.74 -13.66 -2.02
C ALA A 199 19.58 -14.68 -2.00
N MET A 200 18.39 -14.26 -1.55
CA MET A 200 17.19 -15.08 -1.60
C MET A 200 16.73 -15.37 -3.05
N MET A 201 16.82 -14.38 -3.95
CA MET A 201 16.49 -14.54 -5.38
C MET A 201 17.40 -15.53 -6.13
N GLN A 202 18.62 -15.74 -5.64
CA GLN A 202 19.51 -16.77 -6.20
C GLN A 202 18.98 -18.18 -5.92
N LYS A 203 18.37 -18.40 -4.75
CA LYS A 203 17.79 -19.69 -4.31
C LYS A 203 16.38 -19.90 -4.83
N SER A 204 15.60 -18.84 -4.97
CA SER A 204 14.22 -18.89 -5.48
C SER A 204 14.06 -18.02 -6.75
N PRO A 205 14.20 -18.62 -7.95
CA PRO A 205 14.17 -17.87 -9.20
C PRO A 205 12.88 -17.09 -9.48
N VAL A 206 11.74 -17.49 -8.90
CA VAL A 206 10.46 -16.76 -9.04
C VAL A 206 10.57 -15.33 -8.52
N LEU A 207 11.41 -15.08 -7.53
CA LEU A 207 11.64 -13.75 -6.96
C LEU A 207 12.46 -12.83 -7.85
N ARG A 208 13.07 -13.31 -8.94
CA ARG A 208 13.84 -12.44 -9.85
C ARG A 208 12.97 -11.38 -10.52
N GLU A 209 11.66 -11.61 -10.61
CA GLU A 209 10.71 -10.64 -11.17
C GLU A 209 10.71 -9.30 -10.40
N ILE A 210 10.95 -9.34 -9.09
CA ILE A 210 10.96 -8.16 -8.21
C ILE A 210 12.36 -7.57 -8.00
N ALA A 211 13.38 -8.01 -8.74
CA ALA A 211 14.76 -7.50 -8.57
C ALA A 211 14.84 -5.98 -8.77
N ALA A 212 14.21 -5.47 -9.83
CA ALA A 212 14.14 -4.03 -10.10
C ALA A 212 13.40 -3.27 -8.99
N GLN A 213 12.32 -3.85 -8.44
CA GLN A 213 11.55 -3.22 -7.37
C GLN A 213 12.32 -3.19 -6.05
N SER A 214 13.09 -4.23 -5.75
CA SER A 214 14.02 -4.28 -4.63
C SER A 214 15.09 -3.20 -4.72
N GLU A 215 15.70 -3.03 -5.91
CA GLU A 215 16.69 -2.00 -6.16
C GLU A 215 16.08 -0.59 -6.06
N ASN A 216 14.88 -0.38 -6.60
CA ASN A 216 14.15 0.88 -6.48
C ASN A 216 13.84 1.23 -5.02
N LEU A 217 13.44 0.25 -4.20
CA LEU A 217 13.24 0.44 -2.76
C LEU A 217 14.53 0.91 -2.08
N SER A 218 15.66 0.24 -2.36
CA SER A 218 16.95 0.61 -1.76
C SER A 218 17.37 2.03 -2.14
N LYS A 219 17.36 2.35 -3.44
CA LYS A 219 17.71 3.69 -3.95
C LYS A 219 16.78 4.77 -3.43
N THR A 220 15.47 4.54 -3.47
CA THR A 220 14.46 5.49 -2.94
C THR A 220 14.70 5.76 -1.46
N SER A 221 15.06 4.73 -0.70
CA SER A 221 15.33 4.85 0.73
C SER A 221 16.61 5.66 1.02
N ALA A 222 17.67 5.44 0.24
CA ALA A 222 18.91 6.22 0.32
C ALA A 222 18.66 7.71 0.02
N LEU A 223 17.82 8.02 -0.98
CA LEU A 223 17.39 9.40 -1.26
C LEU A 223 16.56 9.99 -0.13
N GLY A 224 15.66 9.19 0.45
CA GLY A 224 14.86 9.58 1.61
C GLY A 224 15.72 9.93 2.82
N LEU A 225 16.81 9.20 3.08
CA LEU A 225 17.74 9.49 4.18
C LEU A 225 18.44 10.84 3.98
N GLN A 226 18.88 11.12 2.76
CA GLN A 226 19.51 12.40 2.42
C GLN A 226 18.53 13.57 2.58
N ALA A 227 17.29 13.40 2.09
CA ALA A 227 16.25 14.41 2.24
C ALA A 227 15.85 14.63 3.71
N LEU A 228 15.71 13.55 4.49
CA LEU A 228 15.40 13.64 5.92
C LEU A 228 16.48 14.42 6.69
N GLU A 229 17.75 14.17 6.40
CA GLU A 229 18.86 14.90 7.04
C GLU A 229 18.90 16.38 6.61
N ALA A 230 18.63 16.67 5.34
CA ALA A 230 18.52 18.04 4.83
C ALA A 230 17.41 18.83 5.55
N VAL A 231 16.22 18.23 5.71
CA VAL A 231 15.12 18.84 6.49
C VAL A 231 15.53 19.07 7.95
N ALA A 232 16.10 18.06 8.60
CA ALA A 232 16.43 18.12 10.02
C ALA A 232 17.56 19.11 10.33
N SER A 233 18.54 19.24 9.45
CA SER A 233 19.69 20.16 9.61
C SER A 233 19.42 21.57 9.11
N GLY A 234 18.28 21.80 8.42
CA GLY A 234 17.97 23.07 7.78
C GLY A 234 18.88 23.40 6.59
N LYS A 235 19.63 22.42 6.07
CA LYS A 235 20.52 22.58 4.91
C LYS A 235 19.83 22.00 3.68
N PRO A 236 19.37 22.84 2.73
CA PRO A 236 18.60 22.36 1.58
C PRO A 236 19.44 21.50 0.64
N LEU A 237 18.75 20.62 -0.10
CA LEU A 237 19.32 19.82 -1.17
C LEU A 237 19.70 20.75 -2.34
N GLY A 238 20.96 20.69 -2.77
CA GLY A 238 21.44 21.55 -3.86
C GLY A 238 20.77 21.26 -5.22
N ALA A 239 20.74 22.26 -6.11
CA ALA A 239 20.12 22.13 -7.43
C ALA A 239 20.68 20.97 -8.27
N SER A 240 21.98 20.70 -8.18
CA SER A 240 22.62 19.54 -8.84
C SER A 240 22.07 18.21 -8.32
N TRP A 241 21.87 18.09 -7.00
CA TRP A 241 21.28 16.91 -6.38
C TRP A 241 19.86 16.68 -6.90
N LEU A 242 19.04 17.73 -6.98
CA LEU A 242 17.66 17.65 -7.46
C LEU A 242 17.61 17.20 -8.92
N ALA A 243 18.44 17.80 -9.78
CA ALA A 243 18.52 17.45 -11.20
C ALA A 243 18.92 15.98 -11.43
N THR A 244 19.82 15.44 -10.60
CA THR A 244 20.24 14.04 -10.67
C THR A 244 19.18 13.08 -10.12
N ASN A 245 18.50 13.42 -9.01
CA ASN A 245 17.74 12.44 -8.23
C ASN A 245 16.22 12.49 -8.43
N LEU A 246 15.63 13.61 -8.86
CA LEU A 246 14.20 13.67 -9.16
C LEU A 246 13.78 12.68 -10.27
N PRO A 247 14.53 12.52 -11.37
CA PRO A 247 14.21 11.50 -12.38
C PRO A 247 14.23 10.06 -11.83
N ASN A 248 15.10 9.78 -10.86
CA ASN A 248 15.17 8.47 -10.22
C ASN A 248 13.94 8.18 -9.35
N LEU A 249 13.45 9.18 -8.62
CA LEU A 249 12.20 9.07 -7.86
C LEU A 249 10.99 8.92 -8.77
N GLU A 250 10.95 9.65 -9.89
CA GLU A 250 9.86 9.51 -10.87
C GLU A 250 9.85 8.11 -11.47
N LYS A 251 11.03 7.57 -11.83
CA LYS A 251 11.16 6.19 -12.32
C LYS A 251 10.71 5.15 -11.29
N ALA A 252 10.93 5.40 -10.00
CA ALA A 252 10.53 4.50 -8.91
C ALA A 252 9.00 4.44 -8.70
N LYS A 253 8.23 5.41 -9.21
CA LYS A 253 6.76 5.35 -9.23
C LYS A 253 6.20 4.36 -10.25
N GLY A 254 7.00 3.98 -11.25
CA GLY A 254 6.61 3.00 -12.26
C GLY A 254 6.25 1.66 -11.65
N ALA A 255 5.50 0.86 -12.40
CA ALA A 255 5.15 -0.49 -11.98
C ALA A 255 6.22 -1.51 -12.38
N TYR A 256 6.59 -2.37 -11.43
CA TYR A 256 7.55 -3.46 -11.63
C TYR A 256 6.94 -4.74 -11.04
N ALA A 257 6.97 -5.84 -11.80
CA ALA A 257 6.27 -7.09 -11.46
C ALA A 257 4.79 -6.87 -11.06
N GLU A 258 4.12 -5.97 -11.78
CA GLU A 258 2.72 -5.57 -11.50
C GLU A 258 2.48 -5.01 -10.09
N THR A 259 3.52 -4.41 -9.50
CA THR A 259 3.43 -3.71 -8.20
C THR A 259 3.99 -2.30 -8.26
N GLU A 260 3.47 -1.43 -7.39
CA GLU A 260 3.89 -0.04 -7.22
C GLU A 260 4.64 0.13 -5.89
N LEU A 261 5.67 0.98 -5.85
CA LEU A 261 6.42 1.25 -4.63
C LEU A 261 5.75 2.37 -3.83
N MET A 262 5.19 2.05 -2.66
CA MET A 262 4.25 2.94 -1.98
C MET A 262 4.90 3.96 -1.03
N ILE A 263 6.20 3.81 -0.75
CA ILE A 263 6.95 4.76 0.08
C ILE A 263 7.41 5.99 -0.69
N VAL A 264 7.38 5.96 -2.04
CA VAL A 264 7.89 7.04 -2.90
C VAL A 264 7.22 8.37 -2.54
N ALA A 265 5.89 8.38 -2.38
CA ALA A 265 5.15 9.58 -2.01
C ALA A 265 5.59 10.20 -0.66
N GLY A 266 6.02 9.38 0.31
CA GLY A 266 6.56 9.88 1.57
C GLY A 266 7.96 10.48 1.38
N VAL A 267 8.80 9.85 0.57
CA VAL A 267 10.13 10.39 0.22
C VAL A 267 10.01 11.69 -0.58
N GLU A 268 9.05 11.81 -1.49
CA GLU A 268 8.80 13.05 -2.22
C GLU A 268 8.42 14.22 -1.32
N LYS A 269 7.63 13.97 -0.26
CA LYS A 269 7.32 15.00 0.74
C LYS A 269 8.59 15.48 1.46
N LEU A 270 9.47 14.57 1.85
CA LEU A 270 10.77 14.92 2.45
C LEU A 270 11.63 15.73 1.47
N VAL A 271 11.74 15.28 0.21
CA VAL A 271 12.52 16.00 -0.82
C VAL A 271 11.97 17.38 -1.05
N LYS A 272 10.65 17.54 -1.17
CA LYS A 272 10.00 18.85 -1.34
C LYS A 272 10.24 19.77 -0.15
N ALA A 273 10.22 19.24 1.07
CA ALA A 273 10.50 20.01 2.28
C ALA A 273 11.99 20.36 2.47
N ALA A 274 12.87 19.69 1.74
CA ALA A 274 14.32 19.87 1.73
C ALA A 274 14.82 20.74 0.57
N GLN A 275 13.93 21.27 -0.28
CA GLN A 275 14.24 22.27 -1.30
C GLN A 275 14.28 23.67 -0.67
#